data_AF-A0AAW1HV98-F1
#
_entry.id   AF-A0AAW1HV98-F1
#
_cell.length_a   1.000
_cell.length_b   1.000
_cell.length_c   1.000
_cell.angle_alpha   90.00
_cell.angle_beta   90.00
_cell.angle_gamma   90.00
#
_symmetry.space_group_name_H-M   'P 1'
#
loop_
_entity.id
_entity.type
_entity.pdbx_description
1 polymer ?
#
loop_
_entity_poly.entity_id
_entity_poly.type
_entity_poly.pdbx_seq_one_letter_code
_entity_poly.pdbx_strand_id
1 'polypeptide(L)'
;MTEELVRKLEYGFMHDFNITECCEYAGISRDTYHSWVKENEDFSDRMERARSDLKRRAKVVLAESINDGNIDDAKWLLERRAKKEYSTKQDIDMVIGNREETVKELEGLFNCTPKSNGQT
;
A
#
# COMPACT_ATOMS: atom_id res chain seq x y z
N MET A 1 -2.53 21.84 -25.77
CA MET A 1 -2.82 20.43 -25.42
C MET A 1 -3.27 19.73 -26.68
N THR A 2 -2.65 18.61 -27.08
CA THR A 2 -3.09 17.83 -28.25
C THR A 2 -3.90 16.62 -27.77
N GLU A 3 -4.94 16.24 -28.51
CA GLU A 3 -5.78 15.07 -28.16
C GLU A 3 -4.97 13.77 -28.08
N GLU A 4 -3.87 13.65 -28.82
CA GLU A 4 -2.98 12.48 -28.74
C GLU A 4 -2.33 12.35 -27.36
N LEU A 5 -1.84 13.45 -26.78
CA LEU A 5 -1.23 13.45 -25.45
C LEU A 5 -2.26 13.12 -24.38
N VAL A 6 -3.48 13.65 -24.50
CA VAL A 6 -4.59 13.35 -23.60
C VAL A 6 -4.90 11.85 -23.61
N ARG A 7 -4.97 11.23 -24.80
CA ARG A 7 -5.19 9.78 -24.93
C ARG A 7 -4.08 8.94 -24.31
N LYS A 8 -2.81 9.35 -24.45
CA LYS A 8 -1.68 8.65 -23.81
C LYS A 8 -1.77 8.71 -22.29
N LEU A 9 -2.13 9.87 -21.74
CA LEU A 9 -2.33 10.06 -20.30
C LEU A 9 -3.52 9.25 -19.79
N GLU A 10 -4.66 9.30 -20.49
CA GLU A 10 -5.86 8.50 -20.15
C GLU A 10 -5.53 7.01 -20.13
N TYR A 11 -4.83 6.52 -21.15
CA TYR A 11 -4.39 5.13 -21.20
C TYR A 11 -3.53 4.76 -20.00
N GLY A 12 -2.53 5.59 -19.64
CA GLY A 12 -1.70 5.35 -18.46
C GLY A 12 -2.53 5.27 -17.17
N PHE A 13 -3.41 6.25 -16.94
CA PHE A 13 -4.24 6.26 -15.74
C PHE A 13 -5.24 5.10 -15.67
N MET A 14 -5.77 4.65 -16.80
CA MET A 14 -6.61 3.45 -16.86
C MET A 14 -5.87 2.18 -16.43
N HIS A 15 -4.53 2.16 -16.51
CA HIS A 15 -3.68 1.05 -16.09
C HIS A 15 -3.02 1.28 -14.72
N ASP A 16 -3.54 2.22 -13.92
CA ASP A 16 -3.07 2.56 -12.57
C ASP A 16 -1.63 3.12 -12.52
N PHE A 17 -1.17 3.70 -13.63
CA PHE A 17 0.11 4.40 -13.63
C PHE A 17 0.04 5.66 -12.77
N ASN A 18 1.15 5.95 -12.11
CA ASN A 18 1.30 7.20 -11.37
C ASN A 18 1.49 8.39 -12.32
N ILE A 19 1.36 9.62 -11.80
CA ILE A 19 1.45 10.85 -12.62
C ILE A 19 2.79 10.93 -13.36
N THR A 20 3.89 10.56 -12.70
CA THR A 20 5.23 10.60 -13.27
C THR A 20 5.34 9.64 -14.45
N GLU A 21 4.91 8.39 -14.28
CA GLU A 21 4.89 7.37 -15.33
C GLU A 21 4.03 7.78 -16.52
N CYS A 22 2.84 8.35 -16.26
CA CYS A 22 1.98 8.89 -17.31
C CYS A 22 2.67 10.03 -18.08
N CYS A 23 3.35 10.95 -17.37
CA CYS A 23 4.05 12.07 -17.98
C CYS A 23 5.25 11.61 -18.81
N GLU A 24 6.02 10.63 -18.32
CA GLU A 24 7.10 9.99 -19.05
C GLU A 24 6.59 9.28 -20.32
N TYR A 25 5.48 8.55 -20.21
CA TYR A 25 4.84 7.88 -21.34
C TYR A 25 4.30 8.86 -22.39
N ALA A 26 3.73 9.98 -21.96
CA ALA A 26 3.23 11.02 -22.85
C ALA A 26 4.36 11.94 -23.38
N GLY A 27 5.55 11.92 -22.80
CA GLY A 27 6.67 12.79 -23.16
C GLY A 27 6.47 14.25 -22.73
N ILE A 28 5.80 14.47 -21.59
CA ILE A 28 5.56 15.81 -21.01
C ILE A 28 6.20 15.95 -19.63
N SER A 29 6.42 17.18 -19.17
CA SER A 29 6.84 17.42 -17.79
C SER A 29 5.65 17.38 -16.84
N ARG A 30 5.91 17.06 -15.56
CA ARG A 30 4.89 17.07 -14.50
C ARG A 30 4.29 18.46 -14.29
N ASP A 31 5.10 19.51 -14.43
CA ASP A 31 4.63 20.89 -14.31
C ASP A 31 3.60 21.21 -15.38
N THR A 32 3.84 20.79 -16.63
CA THR A 32 2.88 20.95 -17.72
C THR A 32 1.56 20.25 -17.43
N TYR A 33 1.60 19.03 -16.88
CA TYR A 33 0.38 18.31 -16.47
C TYR A 33 -0.39 19.10 -15.40
N HIS A 34 0.27 19.58 -14.36
CA HIS A 34 -0.38 20.33 -13.28
C HIS A 34 -0.96 21.67 -13.76
N SER A 35 -0.29 22.36 -14.68
CA SER A 35 -0.84 23.55 -15.34
C SER A 35 -2.13 23.22 -16.08
N TRP A 36 -2.16 22.13 -16.86
CA TRP A 36 -3.36 21.74 -17.61
C TRP A 36 -4.54 21.36 -16.71
N VAL A 37 -4.28 20.68 -15.59
CA VAL A 37 -5.32 20.37 -14.59
C VAL A 37 -5.91 21.65 -13.98
N LYS A 38 -5.08 22.67 -13.73
CA LYS A 38 -5.54 23.94 -13.13
C LYS A 38 -6.29 24.82 -14.12
N GLU A 39 -5.87 24.81 -15.39
CA GLU A 39 -6.41 25.67 -16.44
C GLU A 39 -7.68 25.08 -17.09
N ASN A 40 -7.90 23.77 -16.97
CA ASN A 40 -8.98 23.08 -17.65
C ASN A 40 -9.65 22.03 -16.74
N GLU A 41 -10.83 22.37 -16.22
CA GLU A 41 -11.63 21.49 -15.35
C GLU A 41 -12.10 20.21 -16.08
N ASP A 42 -12.52 20.31 -17.34
CA ASP A 42 -12.94 19.14 -18.14
C ASP A 42 -11.80 18.12 -18.29
N PHE A 43 -10.57 18.60 -18.46
CA PHE A 43 -9.38 17.75 -18.51
C PHE A 43 -9.14 17.06 -17.15
N SER A 44 -9.24 17.81 -16.05
CA SER A 44 -9.12 17.27 -14.69
C SER A 44 -10.13 16.13 -14.47
N ASP A 45 -11.41 16.36 -14.79
CA ASP A 45 -12.49 15.38 -14.63
C ASP A 45 -12.28 14.14 -15.50
N ARG A 46 -11.73 14.29 -16.71
CA ARG A 46 -11.37 13.15 -17.57
C ARG A 46 -10.26 12.31 -16.94
N MET A 47 -9.22 12.95 -16.40
CA MET A 47 -8.10 12.25 -15.76
C MET A 47 -8.54 11.53 -14.47
N GLU A 48 -9.40 12.15 -13.66
CA GLU A 48 -9.95 11.49 -12.47
C GLU A 48 -10.84 10.29 -12.83
N ARG A 49 -11.67 10.42 -13.87
CA ARG A 49 -12.45 9.30 -14.41
C ARG A 49 -11.55 8.16 -14.89
N ALA A 50 -10.44 8.46 -15.56
CA ALA A 50 -9.48 7.46 -16.01
C ALA A 50 -8.80 6.75 -14.83
N ARG A 51 -8.40 7.47 -13.77
CA ARG A 51 -7.79 6.87 -12.57
C ARG A 51 -8.72 5.94 -11.80
N SER A 52 -10.01 6.25 -11.78
CA SER A 52 -11.00 5.40 -11.12
C SER A 52 -11.40 4.19 -11.97
N ASP A 53 -11.00 4.14 -13.24
CA ASP A 53 -11.43 3.10 -14.18
C ASP A 53 -10.96 1.70 -13.78
N LEU A 54 -9.67 1.50 -13.48
CA LEU A 54 -9.18 0.18 -13.08
C LEU A 54 -9.91 -0.32 -11.82
N LYS A 55 -10.08 0.56 -10.82
CA LYS A 55 -10.82 0.25 -9.60
C LYS A 55 -12.27 -0.11 -9.89
N ARG A 56 -12.90 0.57 -10.86
CA ARG A 56 -14.26 0.26 -11.30
C ARG A 56 -14.33 -1.11 -11.98
N ARG A 57 -13.41 -1.41 -12.91
CA ARG A 57 -13.33 -2.71 -13.59
C ARG A 57 -13.08 -3.85 -12.60
N ALA A 58 -12.14 -3.67 -11.67
CA ALA A 58 -11.88 -4.65 -10.61
C ALA A 58 -13.11 -4.93 -9.73
N LYS A 59 -13.92 -3.90 -9.41
CA LYS A 59 -15.18 -4.10 -8.67
C LYS A 59 -16.20 -4.93 -9.44
N VAL A 60 -16.29 -4.74 -10.76
CA VAL A 60 -17.19 -5.51 -11.62
C VAL A 60 -16.75 -6.97 -11.65
N VAL A 61 -15.48 -7.24 -11.92
CA VAL A 61 -14.92 -8.60 -11.92
C VAL A 61 -15.16 -9.30 -10.58
N LEU A 62 -14.93 -8.60 -9.46
CA LEU A 62 -15.19 -9.16 -8.13
C LEU A 62 -16.67 -9.47 -7.91
N ALA A 63 -17.58 -8.59 -8.36
CA ALA A 63 -19.01 -8.82 -8.25
C ALA A 63 -19.47 -10.01 -9.10
N GLU A 64 -18.94 -10.16 -10.30
CA GLU A 64 -19.19 -11.32 -11.18
C GLU A 64 -18.70 -12.62 -10.53
N SER A 65 -17.46 -12.66 -10.01
CA SER A 65 -16.92 -13.83 -9.32
C SER A 65 -17.77 -14.26 -8.12
N ILE A 66 -18.30 -13.29 -7.36
CA ILE A 66 -19.22 -13.56 -6.24
C ILE A 66 -20.55 -14.14 -6.75
N ASN A 67 -21.10 -13.60 -7.84
CA ASN A 67 -22.34 -14.10 -8.44
C ASN A 67 -22.17 -15.52 -9.01
N ASP A 68 -20.98 -15.83 -9.52
CA ASP A 68 -20.61 -17.17 -9.99
C ASP A 68 -20.42 -18.19 -8.84
N GLY A 69 -20.49 -17.72 -7.59
CA GLY A 69 -20.46 -18.56 -6.39
C GLY A 69 -19.07 -18.73 -5.78
N ASN A 70 -18.09 -17.88 -6.12
CA ASN A 70 -16.78 -17.93 -5.48
C ASN A 70 -16.86 -17.44 -4.02
N ILE A 71 -16.86 -18.39 -3.09
CA ILE A 71 -16.98 -18.14 -1.64
C ILE A 71 -15.76 -17.40 -1.10
N ASP A 72 -14.57 -17.66 -1.62
CA ASP A 72 -13.33 -17.05 -1.10
C ASP A 72 -13.29 -15.55 -1.42
N ASP A 73 -13.71 -15.17 -2.63
CA ASP A 73 -13.82 -13.76 -3.03
C ASP A 73 -14.89 -13.02 -2.20
N ALA A 74 -16.01 -13.69 -1.89
CA ALA A 74 -17.05 -13.14 -1.03
C ALA A 74 -16.57 -12.91 0.41
N LYS A 75 -15.86 -13.90 0.99
CA LYS A 75 -15.23 -13.77 2.32
C LYS A 75 -14.21 -12.65 2.33
N TRP A 76 -13.31 -12.61 1.35
CA TRP A 76 -12.27 -11.59 1.22
C TRP A 76 -12.84 -10.17 1.17
N LEU A 77 -13.95 -9.98 0.45
CA LEU A 77 -14.65 -8.70 0.40
C LEU A 77 -15.24 -8.31 1.75
N LEU A 78 -15.90 -9.24 2.45
CA LEU A 78 -16.54 -9.00 3.75
C LEU A 78 -15.50 -8.69 4.84
N GLU A 79 -14.40 -9.42 4.91
CA GLU A 79 -13.31 -9.19 5.86
C GLU A 79 -12.73 -7.77 5.73
N ARG A 80 -12.60 -7.27 4.49
CA ARG A 80 -12.03 -5.95 4.21
C ARG A 80 -13.03 -4.80 4.41
N ARG A 81 -14.28 -4.96 3.97
CA ARG A 81 -15.28 -3.88 4.03
C ARG A 81 -16.07 -3.84 5.34
N ALA A 82 -16.31 -4.99 5.94
CA ALA A 82 -17.03 -5.15 7.20
C ALA A 82 -16.11 -5.71 8.29
N LYS A 83 -14.89 -5.14 8.38
CA LYS A 83 -13.83 -5.57 9.31
C LYS A 83 -14.32 -5.72 10.76
N LYS A 84 -15.21 -4.85 11.23
CA LYS A 84 -15.72 -4.95 12.62
C LYS A 84 -16.48 -6.25 12.89
N GLU A 85 -17.18 -6.76 11.89
CA GLU A 85 -18.06 -7.94 11.99
C GLU A 85 -17.35 -9.22 11.57
N TYR A 86 -16.49 -9.14 10.56
CA TYR A 86 -15.88 -10.31 9.91
C TYR A 86 -14.36 -10.39 10.05
N SER A 87 -13.69 -9.44 10.72
CA SER A 87 -12.24 -9.56 10.93
C SER A 87 -11.95 -10.70 11.89
N THR A 88 -10.97 -11.51 11.50
CA THR A 88 -10.29 -12.43 12.40
C THR A 88 -9.73 -11.64 13.59
N LYS A 89 -10.22 -11.93 14.79
CA LYS A 89 -9.66 -11.41 16.03
C LYS A 89 -8.51 -12.32 16.42
N GLN A 90 -7.35 -11.73 16.67
CA GLN A 90 -6.22 -12.43 17.26
C GLN A 90 -6.26 -12.16 18.76
N ASP A 91 -6.30 -13.22 19.56
CA ASP A 91 -6.04 -13.12 20.98
C ASP A 91 -4.52 -13.11 21.15
N ILE A 92 -3.97 -11.93 21.47
CA ILE A 92 -2.54 -11.74 21.71
C ILE A 92 -2.31 -11.81 23.22
N ASP A 93 -1.75 -12.91 23.70
CA ASP A 93 -1.25 -12.99 25.06
C ASP A 93 0.07 -12.22 25.18
N MET A 94 0.02 -11.06 25.84
CA MET A 94 1.22 -10.30 26.17
C MET A 94 1.85 -10.88 27.44
N VAL A 95 2.89 -11.70 27.28
CA VAL A 95 3.75 -12.10 28.39
C VAL A 95 4.67 -10.92 28.74
N ILE A 96 4.40 -10.27 29.87
CA ILE A 96 5.30 -9.24 30.41
C ILE A 96 6.49 -9.97 31.02
N GLY A 97 7.63 -9.98 30.31
CA GLY A 97 8.89 -10.45 30.89
C GLY A 97 9.30 -9.55 32.06
N ASN A 98 9.54 -10.15 33.23
CA ASN A 98 10.03 -9.42 34.39
C ASN A 98 11.42 -8.85 34.09
N ARG A 99 11.50 -7.51 34.03
CA ARG A 99 12.74 -6.78 33.71
C ARG A 99 13.88 -7.09 34.70
N GLU A 100 13.57 -7.54 35.90
CA GLU A 100 14.53 -7.89 36.95
C GLU A 100 15.40 -9.11 36.63
N GLU A 101 14.90 -10.08 35.86
CA GLU A 101 15.67 -11.27 35.47
C GLU A 101 16.71 -10.94 34.39
N THR A 102 16.33 -10.09 33.43
CA THR A 102 17.23 -9.69 32.33
C THR A 102 18.44 -8.88 32.79
N VAL A 103 18.31 -8.09 33.86
CA VAL A 103 19.43 -7.29 34.39
C VAL A 103 20.44 -8.19 35.11
N LYS A 104 19.98 -9.19 35.86
CA LYS A 104 20.86 -10.18 36.52
C LYS A 104 21.65 -11.03 35.53
N GLU A 105 21.04 -11.46 34.43
CA GLU A 105 21.74 -12.20 33.37
C GLU A 105 22.81 -11.36 32.67
N LEU A 106 22.51 -10.08 32.41
CA LEU A 106 23.47 -9.16 31.79
C LEU A 106 24.63 -8.80 32.73
N GLU A 107 24.35 -8.60 34.03
CA GLU A 107 25.38 -8.38 35.05
C GLU A 107 26.32 -9.59 35.22
N GLY A 108 25.79 -10.82 35.08
CA GLY A 108 26.58 -12.04 35.11
C GLY A 108 27.55 -12.18 33.93
N LEU A 109 27.18 -11.68 32.75
CA LEU A 109 28.02 -11.69 31.55
C LEU A 109 29.15 -10.65 31.59
N PHE A 110 28.93 -9.49 32.21
CA PHE A 110 29.93 -8.43 32.33
C PHE A 110 30.98 -8.70 33.43
N ASN A 111 30.75 -9.64 34.35
CA ASN A 111 31.67 -9.96 35.45
C ASN A 111 32.75 -11.01 35.12
N CYS A 112 32.93 -11.38 33.84
CA CYS A 112 34.09 -12.16 33.42
C CYS A 112 35.34 -11.26 33.31
N THR A 113 35.99 -10.97 34.45
CA THR A 113 37.32 -10.35 34.43
C THR A 113 38.37 -11.37 33.99
N PRO A 114 39.30 -11.01 33.08
CA PRO A 114 40.36 -11.91 32.68
C PRO A 114 41.27 -12.18 33.88
N LYS A 115 41.48 -13.46 34.22
CA LYS A 115 42.44 -13.87 35.25
C LYS A 115 43.82 -13.31 34.90
N SER A 116 44.31 -12.34 35.68
CA SER A 116 45.69 -11.88 35.60
C SER A 116 46.60 -13.01 36.08
N ASN A 117 47.34 -13.63 35.16
CA ASN A 117 48.35 -14.62 35.49
C ASN A 117 49.54 -13.93 36.18
N GLY A 118 49.60 -14.04 37.51
CA GLY A 118 50.78 -13.67 38.28
C GLY A 118 51.82 -14.79 38.28
N GLN A 119 52.91 -14.59 37.55
CA GLN A 119 54.25 -15.19 37.72
C GLN A 119 55.21 -14.04 37.42
N THR A 120 56.18 -13.66 38.25
CA THR A 120 57.10 -14.39 39.14
C THR A 120 57.52 -13.48 40.30
#